data_AF-A0A258RZK9-F1
#
_entry.id   AF-A0A258RZK9-F1
#
_cell.length_a   1.000
_cell.length_b   1.000
_cell.length_c   1.000
_cell.angle_alpha   90.00
_cell.angle_beta   90.00
_cell.angle_gamma   90.00
#
_symmetry.space_group_name_H-M   'P 1'
#
loop_
_entity.id
_entity.type
_entity.pdbx_description
1 polymer ?
#
loop_
_entity_poly.entity_id
_entity_poly.type
_entity_poly.pdbx_seq_one_letter_code
_entity_poly.pdbx_strand_id
1 'polypeptide(L)'
;TLEHELIVLAVAMLTSKGASGVTGAGFITLAATLAAVPEIPVAGMALILGIDRFMSECRALTNITGNAVATLVVARWEGELDLERLNAVLDGKDVPPLVAEAQAARI
;
A
#
# COMPACT_ATOMS: atom_id res chain seq x y z
N THR A 1 4.54 7.15 -29.36
CA THR A 1 3.91 6.06 -30.14
C THR A 1 3.38 5.02 -29.16
N LEU A 2 2.35 4.25 -29.51
CA LEU A 2 1.76 3.22 -28.63
C LEU A 2 2.79 2.22 -28.10
N GLU A 3 3.80 1.87 -28.91
CA GLU A 3 4.91 1.01 -28.51
C GLU A 3 5.74 1.61 -27.37
N HIS A 4 6.04 2.91 -27.44
CA HIS A 4 6.75 3.61 -26.35
C HIS A 4 5.93 3.65 -25.06
N GLU A 5 4.61 3.87 -25.14
CA GLU A 5 3.73 3.88 -23.97
C GLU A 5 3.67 2.50 -23.30
N LEU A 6 3.62 1.42 -24.08
CA LEU A 6 3.68 0.04 -23.59
C LEU A 6 5.00 -0.27 -22.90
N ILE A 7 6.13 0.18 -23.44
CA ILE A 7 7.46 -0.01 -22.84
C ILE A 7 7.57 0.76 -21.52
N VAL A 8 7.12 2.02 -21.49
CA VAL A 8 7.09 2.83 -20.26
C VAL A 8 6.20 2.19 -19.20
N LEU A 9 5.03 1.68 -19.59
CA LEU A 9 4.12 0.97 -18.70
C LEU A 9 4.77 -0.32 -18.15
N ALA A 10 5.43 -1.10 -18.99
CA ALA A 10 6.09 -2.34 -18.59
C ALA A 10 7.24 -2.08 -17.59
N VAL A 11 8.09 -1.09 -17.86
CA VAL A 11 9.17 -0.68 -16.96
C VAL A 11 8.60 -0.15 -15.64
N ALA A 12 7.57 0.71 -15.70
CA ALA A 12 6.90 1.24 -14.52
C ALA A 12 6.30 0.11 -13.66
N MET A 13 5.63 -0.87 -14.26
CA MET A 13 5.10 -2.04 -13.55
C MET A 13 6.20 -2.90 -12.91
N LEU A 14 7.31 -3.12 -13.62
CA LEU A 14 8.45 -3.88 -13.11
C LEU A 14 9.05 -3.19 -11.88
N THR A 15 9.25 -1.87 -11.95
CA THR A 15 9.75 -1.07 -10.82
C THR A 15 8.75 -0.93 -9.67
N SER A 16 7.43 -0.97 -9.96
CA SER A 16 6.38 -0.83 -8.94
C SER A 16 6.36 -1.99 -7.95
N LYS A 17 6.77 -3.21 -8.34
CA LYS A 17 6.89 -4.35 -7.41
C LYS A 17 8.04 -4.21 -6.42
N GLY A 18 9.07 -3.41 -6.72
CA GLY A 18 10.18 -3.12 -5.80
C GLY A 18 9.88 -2.02 -4.78
N ALA A 19 8.83 -1.23 -4.99
CA ALA A 19 8.45 -0.09 -4.17
C ALA A 19 7.46 -0.45 -3.03
N SER A 20 7.05 -1.71 -2.90
CA SER A 20 5.94 -2.12 -2.02
C SER A 20 6.21 -2.04 -0.52
N GLY A 21 7.41 -1.64 -0.10
CA GLY A 21 7.82 -1.60 1.31
C GLY A 21 7.96 -0.22 1.94
N VAL A 22 7.96 0.88 1.17
CA VAL A 22 8.40 2.19 1.68
C VAL A 22 7.52 3.33 1.15
N THR A 23 7.03 4.17 2.06
CA THR A 23 6.33 5.41 1.71
C THR A 23 7.27 6.30 0.89
N GLY A 24 6.78 6.85 -0.23
CA GLY A 24 7.56 7.75 -1.10
C GLY A 24 8.47 7.09 -2.15
N ALA A 25 8.51 5.74 -2.25
CA ALA A 25 9.29 5.05 -3.29
C ALA A 25 8.81 5.36 -4.73
N GLY A 26 7.55 5.78 -4.90
CA GLY A 26 6.98 6.19 -6.19
C GLY A 26 7.69 7.38 -6.83
N PHE A 27 8.04 8.41 -6.03
CA PHE A 27 8.77 9.57 -6.52
C PHE A 27 10.16 9.21 -7.02
N ILE A 28 10.87 8.35 -6.28
CA ILE A 28 12.24 7.92 -6.62
C ILE A 28 12.25 7.17 -7.95
N THR A 29 11.27 6.27 -8.15
CA THR A 29 11.09 5.57 -9.42
C THR A 29 10.76 6.53 -10.56
N LEU A 30 9.84 7.48 -10.34
CA LEU A 30 9.47 8.49 -11.34
C LEU A 30 10.67 9.37 -11.71
N ALA A 31 11.44 9.85 -10.73
CA ALA A 31 12.67 10.60 -10.96
C ALA A 31 13.72 9.79 -11.75
N ALA A 32 13.88 8.49 -11.43
CA ALA A 32 14.80 7.60 -12.14
C ALA A 32 14.36 7.33 -13.60
N THR A 33 13.07 7.11 -13.85
CA THR A 33 12.53 6.92 -15.20
C THR A 33 12.64 8.19 -16.03
N LEU A 34 12.37 9.35 -15.44
CA LEU A 34 12.45 10.64 -16.13
C LEU A 34 13.90 11.04 -16.41
N ALA A 35 14.86 10.70 -15.55
CA ALA A 35 16.29 10.88 -15.83
C ALA A 35 16.75 10.08 -17.08
N ALA A 36 16.04 8.99 -17.42
CA ALA A 36 16.29 8.20 -18.61
C ALA A 36 15.59 8.73 -19.88
N VAL A 37 14.73 9.76 -19.78
CA VAL A 37 13.99 10.37 -20.89
C VAL A 37 14.35 11.85 -21.04
N PRO A 38 15.29 12.21 -21.94
CA PRO A 38 15.85 13.56 -22.04
C PRO A 38 14.86 14.67 -22.47
N GLU A 39 13.73 14.31 -23.07
CA GLU A 39 12.80 15.26 -23.69
C GLU A 39 11.81 15.92 -22.71
N ILE A 40 11.82 15.53 -21.42
CA ILE A 40 10.83 15.99 -20.45
C ILE A 40 11.37 17.23 -19.69
N PRO A 41 10.70 18.40 -19.77
CA PRO A 41 11.18 19.63 -19.13
C PRO A 41 11.22 19.51 -17.60
N VAL A 42 12.36 19.86 -17.00
CA VAL A 42 12.57 19.84 -15.53
C VAL A 42 11.54 20.70 -14.78
N ALA A 43 11.05 21.78 -15.39
CA ALA A 43 10.01 22.62 -14.81
C ALA A 43 8.67 21.88 -14.61
N GLY A 44 8.33 20.93 -15.50
CA GLY A 44 7.14 20.08 -15.36
C GLY A 44 7.28 19.04 -14.23
N MET A 45 8.51 18.56 -13.99
CA MET A 45 8.82 17.67 -12.86
C MET A 45 8.56 18.35 -11.51
N ALA A 46 8.99 19.60 -11.34
CA ALA A 46 8.82 20.33 -10.09
C ALA A 46 7.33 20.54 -9.72
N LEU A 47 6.47 20.70 -10.73
CA LEU A 47 5.01 20.78 -10.54
C LEU A 47 4.42 19.45 -10.05
N ILE A 48 4.87 18.34 -10.63
CA ILE A 48 4.38 16.99 -10.27
C ILE A 48 4.91 16.56 -8.90
N LEU A 49 6.12 16.99 -8.52
CA LEU A 49 6.78 16.64 -7.25
C LEU A 49 5.95 16.98 -6.01
N GLY A 50 5.29 18.14 -6.03
CA GLY A 50 4.41 18.56 -4.93
C GLY A 50 3.17 17.66 -4.78
N ILE A 51 2.61 17.21 -5.90
CA ILE A 51 1.42 16.37 -5.92
C ILE A 51 1.80 14.90 -5.69
N ASP A 52 2.96 14.45 -6.15
CA ASP A 52 3.42 13.06 -5.99
C ASP A 52 3.54 12.65 -4.53
N ARG A 53 4.02 13.56 -3.66
CA ARG A 53 4.08 13.29 -2.22
C ARG A 53 2.68 13.01 -1.64
N PHE A 54 1.71 13.86 -1.96
CA PHE A 54 0.33 13.68 -1.53
C PHE A 54 -0.27 12.39 -2.11
N MET A 55 -0.08 12.14 -3.41
CA MET A 55 -0.54 10.93 -4.08
C MET A 55 0.10 9.66 -3.51
N SER A 56 1.38 9.70 -3.16
CA SER A 56 2.11 8.61 -2.54
C SER A 56 1.58 8.28 -1.14
N GLU A 57 1.25 9.30 -0.35
CA GLU A 57 0.62 9.15 0.97
C GLU A 57 -0.79 8.57 0.84
N CYS A 58 -1.62 9.09 -0.08
CA CYS A 58 -2.94 8.52 -0.37
C CYS A 58 -2.85 7.05 -0.81
N ARG A 59 -1.90 6.71 -1.68
CA ARG A 59 -1.67 5.33 -2.13
C ARG A 59 -1.27 4.40 -0.97
N ALA A 60 -0.44 4.89 -0.05
CA ALA A 60 -0.07 4.13 1.14
C ALA A 60 -1.28 3.88 2.04
N LEU A 61 -2.12 4.90 2.28
CA LEU A 61 -3.36 4.76 3.05
C LEU A 61 -4.30 3.73 2.42
N THR A 62 -4.56 3.83 1.11
CA THR A 62 -5.45 2.87 0.42
C THR A 62 -4.91 1.45 0.44
N ASN A 63 -3.58 1.27 0.32
CA ASN A 63 -2.95 -0.05 0.40
C ASN A 63 -3.08 -0.65 1.81
N ILE A 64 -2.85 0.14 2.86
CA ILE A 64 -3.02 -0.32 4.25
C ILE A 64 -4.47 -0.68 4.52
N THR A 65 -5.42 0.18 4.15
CA THR A 65 -6.86 -0.11 4.29
C THR A 65 -7.26 -1.36 3.52
N GLY A 66 -6.81 -1.50 2.28
CA GLY A 66 -7.07 -2.68 1.46
C GLY A 66 -6.56 -3.97 2.09
N ASN A 67 -5.32 -3.97 2.59
CA ASN A 67 -4.75 -5.13 3.28
C ASN A 67 -5.48 -5.45 4.59
N ALA A 68 -5.88 -4.43 5.37
CA ALA A 68 -6.65 -4.62 6.59
C ALA A 68 -8.01 -5.26 6.32
N VAL A 69 -8.74 -4.73 5.33
CA VAL A 69 -10.04 -5.27 4.91
C VAL A 69 -9.88 -6.68 4.31
N ALA A 70 -8.86 -6.90 3.48
CA ALA A 70 -8.59 -8.22 2.89
C ALA A 70 -8.33 -9.27 3.98
N THR A 71 -7.59 -8.93 5.02
CA THR A 71 -7.37 -9.82 6.18
C THR A 71 -8.69 -10.20 6.85
N LEU A 72 -9.61 -9.25 7.08
CA LEU A 72 -10.93 -9.54 7.65
C LEU A 72 -11.79 -10.40 6.74
N VAL A 73 -11.78 -10.13 5.43
CA VAL A 73 -12.55 -10.90 4.43
C VAL A 73 -12.05 -12.34 4.36
N VAL A 74 -10.72 -12.54 4.27
CA VAL A 74 -10.12 -13.88 4.24
C VAL A 74 -10.40 -14.62 5.55
N ALA A 75 -10.21 -13.99 6.72
CA ALA A 75 -10.54 -14.62 8.00
C ALA A 75 -12.02 -15.03 8.10
N ARG A 76 -12.93 -14.22 7.53
CA ARG A 76 -14.36 -14.57 7.47
C ARG A 76 -14.63 -15.76 6.56
N TRP A 77 -13.96 -15.84 5.40
CA TRP A 77 -14.11 -16.96 4.48
C TRP A 77 -13.54 -18.26 5.01
N GLU A 78 -12.43 -18.20 5.76
CA GLU A 78 -11.84 -19.36 6.45
C GLU A 78 -12.63 -19.76 7.71
N GLY A 79 -13.59 -18.95 8.16
CA GLY A 79 -14.35 -19.20 9.40
C GLY A 79 -13.57 -18.90 10.69
N GLU A 80 -12.40 -18.29 10.59
CA GLU A 80 -11.50 -17.93 11.71
C GLU A 80 -11.80 -16.54 12.30
N LEU A 81 -12.81 -15.83 11.77
CA LEU A 81 -13.17 -14.49 12.24
C LEU A 81 -14.18 -14.53 13.41
N ASP A 82 -13.71 -14.20 14.60
CA ASP A 82 -14.56 -13.95 15.77
C ASP A 82 -15.34 -12.63 15.60
N LEU A 83 -16.61 -12.75 15.23
CA LEU A 83 -17.50 -11.61 15.00
C LEU A 83 -17.92 -10.90 16.30
N GLU A 84 -18.05 -11.62 17.40
CA GLU A 84 -18.45 -11.01 18.68
C GLU A 84 -17.34 -10.10 19.18
N ARG A 85 -16.11 -10.60 19.12
CA ARG A 85 -14.92 -9.85 19.49
C ARG A 85 -14.63 -8.70 18.53
N LEU A 86 -14.77 -8.91 17.22
CA LEU A 86 -14.63 -7.85 16.22
C LEU A 86 -15.57 -6.68 16.52
N ASN A 87 -16.87 -6.98 16.74
CA ASN A 87 -17.86 -5.95 17.07
C ASN A 87 -17.52 -5.25 18.40
N ALA A 88 -17.08 -6.00 19.42
CA ALA A 88 -16.68 -5.40 20.69
C ALA A 88 -15.50 -4.42 20.54
N VAL A 89 -14.49 -4.76 19.74
CA VAL A 89 -13.35 -3.87 19.44
C VAL A 89 -13.80 -2.65 18.64
N LEU A 90 -14.65 -2.82 17.62
CA LEU A 90 -15.17 -1.72 16.80
C LEU A 90 -16.10 -0.78 17.58
N ASP A 91 -16.82 -1.30 18.57
CA ASP A 91 -17.61 -0.53 19.53
C ASP A 91 -16.76 0.22 20.57
N GLY A 92 -15.43 0.05 20.55
CA GLY A 92 -14.51 0.67 21.51
C GLY A 92 -14.57 0.08 22.92
N LYS A 93 -15.07 -1.15 23.07
CA LYS A 93 -15.07 -1.85 24.36
C LYS A 93 -13.65 -2.33 24.69
N ASP A 94 -13.34 -2.43 25.98
CA ASP A 94 -12.06 -3.00 26.41
C ASP A 94 -12.11 -4.54 26.26
N VAL A 95 -11.32 -5.06 25.32
CA VAL A 95 -11.31 -6.48 24.96
C VAL A 95 -9.95 -7.08 25.31
N PRO A 96 -9.87 -8.14 26.15
CA PRO A 96 -8.60 -8.72 26.62
C PRO A 96 -7.71 -9.17 25.47
N PRO A 97 -6.38 -8.92 25.45
CA PRO A 97 -5.51 -9.24 24.31
C PRO A 97 -5.53 -10.73 23.92
N LEU A 98 -5.61 -11.03 22.61
CA LEU A 98 -5.60 -12.41 22.07
C LEU A 98 -4.39 -13.24 22.52
N VAL A 99 -3.26 -12.59 22.80
CA VAL A 99 -2.00 -13.25 23.17
C VAL A 99 -2.06 -13.84 24.58
N ALA A 100 -2.93 -13.33 25.46
CA ALA A 100 -3.09 -13.88 26.81
C ALA A 100 -3.67 -15.30 26.78
N GLU A 101 -4.54 -15.61 25.82
CA GLU A 101 -5.18 -16.92 25.67
C GLU A 101 -4.26 -17.94 24.97
N ALA A 102 -3.48 -17.51 23.98
CA ALA A 102 -2.53 -18.38 23.26
C ALA A 102 -1.34 -18.85 24.11
N GLN A 103 -0.97 -18.07 25.14
CA GLN A 103 0.12 -18.42 26.06
C GLN A 103 -0.36 -19.31 27.22
N ALA A 104 -1.64 -19.17 27.63
CA ALA A 104 -2.27 -20.03 28.62
C ALA A 104 -2.58 -21.45 28.10
N ALA A 105 -2.83 -21.61 26.79
CA ALA A 105 -3.07 -22.90 26.14
C ALA A 105 -1.79 -23.73 25.85
N ARG A 106 -0.60 -23.18 26.16
CA ARG A 106 0.71 -23.83 25.94
C ARG A 106 1.44 -24.22 27.23
N ILE A 107 0.75 -24.20 28.37
CA ILE A 107 1.26 -24.68 29.67
C ILE A 107 0.71 -26.08 29.96
#